data_AF-A0A9J6GAF7-F1
#
_entry.id   AF-A0A9J6GAF7-F1
#
_cell.length_a   1.000
_cell.length_b   1.000
_cell.length_c   1.000
_cell.angle_alpha   90.00
_cell.angle_beta   90.00
_cell.angle_gamma   90.00
#
_symmetry.space_group_name_H-M   'P 1'
#
loop_
_entity.id
_entity.type
_entity.pdbx_description
1 polymer ?
#
loop_
_entity_poly.entity_id
_entity_poly.type
_entity_poly.pdbx_seq_one_letter_code
_entity_poly.pdbx_strand_id
1 'polypeptide(L)'
;MTLFGVEYPCSLYRKTIPVCDVCHEVAHQATACPQPNVNAYHRCGLRDLQARHTCKYNCTPCGRSHLTAAKGCPKRFRVPFLLKRRESAKRRLEELTSMDDLDPQHGRRDRCSIHF
;
A
#
# COMPACT_ATOMS: atom_id res chain seq x y z
N MET A 1 -39.60 -1.66 -23.62
CA MET A 1 -38.55 -2.67 -23.85
C MET A 1 -37.53 -2.55 -22.73
N THR A 2 -37.61 -3.41 -21.71
CA THR A 2 -36.74 -3.39 -20.54
C THR A 2 -35.69 -4.50 -20.68
N LEU A 3 -34.48 -4.13 -21.10
CA LEU A 3 -33.31 -5.00 -21.10
C LEU A 3 -32.68 -4.94 -19.70
N PHE A 4 -32.94 -5.93 -18.85
CA PHE A 4 -32.22 -6.08 -17.58
C PHE A 4 -31.45 -7.40 -17.57
N GLY A 5 -30.13 -7.31 -17.50
CA GLY A 5 -29.22 -8.45 -17.44
C GLY A 5 -27.76 -8.12 -17.74
N VAL A 6 -27.27 -6.94 -17.32
CA VAL A 6 -25.84 -6.62 -17.49
C VAL A 6 -25.09 -7.15 -16.26
N GLU A 7 -24.17 -8.08 -16.49
CA GLU A 7 -23.25 -8.56 -15.45
C GLU A 7 -22.33 -7.42 -15.01
N TYR A 8 -22.31 -7.14 -13.70
CA TYR A 8 -21.41 -6.15 -13.12
C TYR A 8 -20.19 -6.84 -12.50
N PRO A 9 -18.96 -6.42 -12.85
CA PRO A 9 -17.78 -6.97 -12.22
C PRO A 9 -17.72 -6.56 -10.74
N CYS A 10 -17.70 -7.54 -9.84
CA CYS A 10 -17.43 -7.31 -8.43
C CYS A 10 -15.97 -6.89 -8.26
N SER A 11 -15.74 -5.66 -7.81
CA SER A 11 -14.40 -5.16 -7.51
C SER A 11 -14.19 -4.99 -6.00
N LEU A 12 -12.99 -5.30 -5.52
CA LEU A 12 -12.64 -5.08 -4.12
C LEU A 12 -12.71 -3.58 -3.81
N TYR A 13 -13.49 -3.22 -2.79
CA TYR A 13 -13.53 -1.86 -2.29
C TYR A 13 -12.15 -1.40 -1.81
N ARG A 14 -11.75 -0.20 -2.24
CA ARG A 14 -10.45 0.41 -1.92
C ARG A 14 -10.67 1.70 -1.15
N LYS A 15 -10.27 1.74 0.12
CA LYS A 15 -10.30 2.97 0.93
C LYS A 15 -9.21 3.93 0.46
N THR A 16 -9.55 5.19 0.27
CA THR A 16 -8.54 6.24 0.01
C THR A 16 -7.65 6.45 1.23
N ILE A 17 -6.43 6.90 0.99
CA ILE A 17 -5.57 7.39 2.07
C ILE A 17 -6.14 8.74 2.53
N PRO A 18 -6.57 8.89 3.79
CA PRO A 18 -7.05 10.17 4.28
C PRO A 18 -5.88 11.15 4.37
N VAL A 19 -6.13 12.37 3.94
CA VAL A 19 -5.22 13.51 4.03
C VAL A 19 -5.95 14.58 4.82
N CYS A 20 -5.25 15.28 5.72
CA CYS A 20 -5.83 16.40 6.44
C CYS A 20 -6.18 17.54 5.48
N ASP A 21 -7.39 18.08 5.56
CA ASP A 21 -7.81 19.19 4.70
C ASP A 21 -7.18 20.54 5.08
N VAL A 22 -6.60 20.64 6.29
CA VAL A 22 -5.96 21.86 6.80
C VAL A 22 -4.47 21.90 6.47
N CYS A 23 -3.71 20.92 6.96
CA CYS A 23 -2.25 20.90 6.80
C CYS A 23 -1.77 20.01 5.63
N HIS A 24 -2.67 19.26 4.98
CA HIS A 24 -2.38 18.35 3.88
C HIS A 24 -1.40 17.21 4.18
N GLU A 25 -1.27 16.83 5.46
CA GLU A 25 -0.45 15.69 5.89
C GLU A 25 -1.24 14.37 5.98
N VAL A 26 -0.51 13.25 5.88
CA VAL A 26 -1.06 11.88 5.96
C VAL A 26 -0.81 11.34 7.36
N ALA A 27 -1.73 11.56 8.29
CA ALA A 27 -1.70 10.95 9.64
C ALA A 27 -3.03 11.10 10.38
N HIS A 28 -3.65 12.27 10.24
CA HIS A 28 -4.80 12.69 11.03
C HIS A 28 -5.93 13.22 10.14
N GLN A 29 -7.12 13.29 10.71
CA GLN A 29 -8.25 14.00 10.12
C GLN A 29 -8.21 15.48 10.52
N ALA A 30 -8.89 16.35 9.77
CA ALA A 30 -8.91 17.79 10.02
C ALA A 30 -9.28 18.18 11.47
N THR A 31 -10.19 17.41 12.10
CA THR A 31 -10.62 17.63 13.49
C THR A 31 -9.55 17.35 14.54
N ALA A 32 -8.55 16.52 14.22
CA ALA A 32 -7.44 16.16 15.10
C ALA A 32 -6.11 16.71 14.58
N CYS A 33 -6.16 17.82 13.82
CA CYS A 33 -4.96 18.43 13.27
C CYS A 33 -4.14 19.07 14.40
N PRO A 34 -2.84 18.74 14.53
CA PRO A 34 -1.96 19.38 15.51
C PRO A 34 -1.68 20.86 15.18
N GLN A 35 -1.97 21.29 13.95
CA GLN A 35 -1.72 22.66 13.47
C GLN A 35 -2.95 23.22 12.74
N PRO A 36 -4.06 23.50 13.46
CA PRO A 36 -5.32 23.93 12.85
C PRO A 36 -5.24 25.32 12.20
N ASN A 37 -4.28 26.15 12.61
CA ASN A 37 -4.12 27.51 12.11
C ASN A 37 -3.22 27.60 10.86
N VAL A 38 -2.64 26.49 10.42
CA VAL A 38 -1.75 26.45 9.27
C VAL A 38 -2.57 26.05 8.04
N ASN A 39 -3.05 27.04 7.28
CA ASN A 39 -3.69 26.77 6.00
C ASN A 39 -2.63 26.48 4.94
N ALA A 40 -2.31 25.20 4.77
CA ALA A 40 -1.46 24.77 3.66
C ALA A 40 -2.25 24.86 2.35
N TYR A 41 -1.57 25.19 1.26
CA TYR A 41 -2.23 25.28 -0.05
C TYR A 41 -2.49 23.88 -0.63
N HIS A 42 -3.75 23.56 -0.93
CA HIS A 42 -4.21 22.26 -1.47
C HIS A 42 -3.47 21.72 -2.69
N ARG A 43 -2.79 22.58 -3.46
CA ARG A 43 -2.09 22.17 -4.68
C ARG A 43 -0.64 21.75 -4.44
N CYS A 44 0.10 22.52 -3.65
CA CYS A 44 1.54 22.34 -3.45
C CYS A 44 1.95 22.02 -2.01
N GLY A 45 1.04 22.13 -1.04
CA GLY A 45 1.32 21.92 0.38
C GLY A 45 2.14 23.03 1.04
N LEU A 46 2.38 24.16 0.36
CA LEU A 46 3.07 25.30 0.98
C LEU A 46 2.19 25.91 2.08
N ARG A 47 2.79 26.16 3.23
CA ARG A 47 2.14 26.72 4.42
C ARG A 47 2.07 28.25 4.39
N ASP A 48 2.87 28.89 3.54
CA ASP A 48 2.98 30.34 3.46
C ASP A 48 2.47 30.84 2.09
N LEU A 49 1.31 31.48 2.10
CA LEU A 49 0.65 32.04 0.92
C LEU A 49 1.21 33.41 0.52
N GLN A 50 2.04 34.04 1.37
CA GLN A 50 2.55 35.40 1.10
C GLN A 50 3.69 35.42 0.08
N ALA A 51 4.39 34.30 -0.09
CA ALA A 51 5.38 34.16 -1.15
C ALA A 51 4.67 33.96 -2.49
N ARG A 52 4.81 34.92 -3.41
CA ARG A 52 4.58 34.70 -4.85
C ARG A 52 5.46 33.51 -5.28
N HIS A 53 4.89 32.32 -5.28
CA HIS A 53 5.60 31.09 -5.63
C HIS A 53 4.94 30.46 -6.85
N THR A 54 5.76 29.89 -7.72
CA THR A 54 5.28 29.04 -8.80
C THR A 54 4.77 27.74 -8.18
N CYS A 55 3.44 27.58 -8.12
CA CYS A 55 2.82 26.40 -7.54
C CYS A 55 3.20 25.14 -8.32
N LYS A 56 4.08 24.31 -7.74
CA LYS A 56 4.36 22.95 -8.24
C LYS A 56 3.48 21.98 -7.47
N TYR A 57 2.63 21.24 -8.18
CA TYR A 57 1.79 20.23 -7.54
C TYR A 57 2.65 19.19 -6.83
N ASN A 58 2.28 18.83 -5.61
CA ASN A 58 2.95 17.77 -4.87
C ASN A 58 1.92 16.90 -4.13
N CYS A 59 1.89 15.61 -4.47
CA CYS A 59 1.02 14.62 -3.87
C CYS A 59 1.61 14.16 -2.52
N THR A 60 1.00 14.51 -1.39
CA THR A 60 1.50 14.06 -0.07
C THR A 60 1.63 12.54 0.06
N PRO A 61 0.66 11.71 -0.41
CA PRO A 61 0.78 10.25 -0.29
C PRO A 61 1.95 9.64 -1.05
N CYS A 62 2.43 10.29 -2.12
CA CYS A 62 3.30 9.67 -3.11
C CYS A 62 4.53 10.50 -3.51
N GLY A 63 4.61 11.76 -3.14
CA GLY A 63 5.69 12.71 -3.44
C GLY A 63 5.82 13.11 -4.91
N ARG A 64 4.84 12.78 -5.77
CA ARG A 64 4.91 13.03 -7.21
C ARG A 64 4.23 14.34 -7.61
N SER A 65 4.57 14.85 -8.79
CA SER A 65 4.07 16.10 -9.37
C SER A 65 2.64 15.99 -9.91
N HIS A 66 1.67 15.80 -9.02
CA HIS A 66 0.25 15.84 -9.36
C HIS A 66 -0.60 16.22 -8.15
N LEU A 67 -1.87 16.57 -8.40
CA LEU A 67 -2.85 16.84 -7.34
C LEU A 67 -3.03 15.61 -6.43
N THR A 68 -3.15 15.85 -5.13
CA THR A 68 -3.50 14.81 -4.16
C THR A 68 -4.82 14.15 -4.57
N ALA A 69 -4.87 12.82 -4.46
CA ALA A 69 -6.00 11.98 -4.91
C ALA A 69 -6.31 11.99 -6.43
N ALA A 70 -5.41 12.49 -7.29
CA ALA A 70 -5.54 12.34 -8.74
C ALA A 70 -5.76 10.88 -9.15
N LYS A 71 -6.52 10.65 -10.24
CA LYS A 71 -6.88 9.30 -10.72
C LYS A 71 -5.66 8.42 -11.02
N GLY A 72 -4.55 9.02 -11.45
CA GLY A 72 -3.28 8.34 -11.73
C GLY A 72 -2.33 8.17 -10.53
N CYS A 73 -2.73 8.54 -9.32
CA CYS A 73 -1.87 8.43 -8.14
C CYS A 73 -1.68 6.97 -7.72
N PRO A 74 -0.44 6.44 -7.71
CA PRO A 74 -0.18 5.04 -7.37
C PRO A 74 -0.50 4.73 -5.90
N LYS A 75 -0.39 5.72 -5.01
CA LYS A 75 -0.67 5.60 -3.57
C LYS A 75 -1.97 6.31 -3.17
N ARG A 76 -2.96 6.38 -4.07
CA ARG A 76 -4.27 6.97 -3.75
C ARG A 76 -5.03 6.16 -2.71
N PHE A 77 -4.88 4.84 -2.77
CA PHE A 77 -5.66 3.90 -2.00
C PHE A 77 -4.79 3.15 -1.00
N ARG A 78 -5.36 2.83 0.16
CA ARG A 78 -4.81 1.86 1.11
C ARG A 78 -4.88 0.47 0.50
N VAL A 79 -3.85 -0.33 0.75
CA VAL A 79 -3.85 -1.75 0.39
C VAL A 79 -4.94 -2.46 1.21
N PRO A 80 -5.92 -3.12 0.58
CA PRO A 80 -6.94 -3.89 1.28
C PRO A 80 -6.35 -5.01 2.15
N PHE A 81 -6.96 -5.29 3.30
CA PHE A 81 -6.49 -6.32 4.24
C PHE A 81 -6.34 -7.69 3.58
N LEU A 82 -7.26 -8.07 2.69
CA LEU A 82 -7.21 -9.35 1.98
C LEU A 82 -5.94 -9.50 1.13
N LEU A 83 -5.48 -8.42 0.48
CA LEU A 83 -4.23 -8.44 -0.29
C LEU A 83 -3.03 -8.53 0.65
N LYS A 84 -3.02 -7.74 1.74
CA LYS A 84 -1.96 -7.78 2.76
C LYS A 84 -1.83 -9.17 3.40
N ARG A 85 -2.95 -9.83 3.69
CA ARG A 85 -2.99 -11.20 4.22
C ARG A 85 -2.40 -12.21 3.23
N ARG A 86 -2.75 -12.10 1.94
CA ARG A 86 -2.21 -12.96 0.88
C ARG A 86 -0.69 -12.80 0.73
N GLU A 87 -0.21 -11.56 0.69
CA GLU A 87 1.24 -11.27 0.64
C GLU A 87 1.99 -11.82 1.84
N SER A 88 1.42 -11.69 3.05
CA SER A 88 2.03 -12.23 4.26
C SER A 88 2.09 -13.75 4.25
N ALA A 89 1.05 -14.43 3.76
CA ALA A 89 1.04 -15.88 3.62
C ALA A 89 2.09 -16.35 2.59
N LYS A 90 2.21 -15.64 1.46
CA LYS A 90 3.21 -15.94 0.44
C LYS A 90 4.64 -15.83 0.99
N ARG A 91 4.95 -14.74 1.69
CA ARG A 91 6.27 -14.56 2.32
C ARG A 91 6.60 -15.66 3.33
N ARG A 92 5.64 -16.07 4.15
CA ARG A 92 5.82 -17.16 5.11
C ARG A 92 6.06 -18.51 4.43
N LEU A 93 5.40 -18.75 3.28
CA LEU A 93 5.64 -19.94 2.48
C LEU A 93 7.02 -19.91 1.83
N GLU A 94 7.41 -18.79 1.23
CA GLU A 94 8.75 -18.58 0.65
C GLU A 94 9.86 -18.80 1.69
N GLU A 95 9.66 -18.29 2.91
CA GLU A 95 10.55 -18.49 4.06
C GLU A 95 10.67 -19.98 4.43
N LEU A 96 9.56 -20.70 4.54
CA LEU A 96 9.56 -22.15 4.79
C LEU A 96 10.29 -22.93 3.68
N THR A 97 9.99 -22.64 2.41
CA THR A 97 10.63 -23.33 1.28
C THR A 97 12.12 -23.03 1.18
N SER A 98 12.57 -21.84 1.60
CA SER A 98 14.00 -21.47 1.58
C SER A 98 14.83 -22.15 2.67
N MET A 99 14.20 -22.76 3.69
CA MET A 99 14.89 -23.52 4.73
C MET A 99 15.11 -24.99 4.34
N ASP A 100 14.30 -25.53 3.44
CA ASP A 100 14.38 -26.93 2.98
C ASP A 100 15.45 -27.17 1.89
N ASP A 101 16.05 -26.10 1.34
CA ASP A 101 17.12 -26.19 0.34
C ASP A 101 18.53 -26.40 0.92
N LEU A 102 18.67 -26.51 2.26
CA LEU A 102 19.90 -26.94 2.91
C LEU A 102 19.73 -28.34 3.52
N ASP A 103 20.28 -29.32 2.78
CA ASP A 103 20.86 -30.59 3.25
C ASP A 103 20.07 -31.90 2.98
N PRO A 104 20.61 -32.77 2.10
CA PRO A 104 20.40 -34.20 2.24
C PRO A 104 21.74 -34.96 2.37
N GLN A 105 22.47 -34.77 3.47
CA GLN A 105 23.53 -35.69 3.91
C GLN A 105 23.04 -36.72 4.95
N HIS A 106 21.94 -37.43 4.73
CA HIS A 106 21.67 -38.64 5.53
C HIS A 106 21.05 -39.75 4.68
N GLY A 107 21.89 -40.68 4.20
CA GLY A 107 21.41 -41.84 3.46
C GLY A 107 22.47 -42.82 2.97
N ARG A 108 23.31 -43.39 3.85
CA ARG A 108 23.89 -44.72 3.58
C ARG A 108 23.36 -45.70 4.62
N ARG A 109 22.45 -46.56 4.18
CA ARG A 109 22.05 -47.77 4.91
C ARG A 109 23.19 -48.76 4.75
N ASP A 110 24.00 -48.93 5.78
CA ASP A 110 24.96 -50.02 5.81
C ASP A 110 24.20 -51.34 5.94
N ARG A 111 24.35 -52.14 4.89
CA ARG A 111 23.77 -53.46 4.73
C ARG A 111 24.49 -54.38 5.71
N CYS A 112 23.80 -54.84 6.75
CA CYS A 112 24.35 -55.85 7.64
C CYS A 112 24.43 -57.18 6.87
N SER A 113 25.62 -57.55 6.42
CA SER A 113 25.90 -58.82 5.77
C SER A 113 25.97 -59.92 6.82
N ILE A 114 24.94 -60.77 6.88
CA ILE A 114 24.97 -61.99 7.68
C ILE A 114 25.82 -63.00 6.91
N HIS A 115 26.98 -63.36 7.45
CA HIS A 115 27.76 -64.52 7.00
C HIS A 115 27.32 -65.75 7.81
N PHE A 116 26.99 -66.84 7.10
CA PHE A 116 26.76 -68.18 7.63
C PHE A 116 28.08 -68.85 8.01
#